data_AF-A0A7S0G4A6-F1
#
_entry.id   AF-A0A7S0G4A6-F1
#
_cell.length_a   1.000
_cell.length_b   1.000
_cell.length_c   1.000
_cell.angle_alpha   90.00
_cell.angle_beta   90.00
_cell.angle_gamma   90.00
#
_symmetry.space_group_name_H-M   'P 1'
#
loop_
_entity.id
_entity.type
_entity.pdbx_description
1 polymer ?
#
loop_
_entity_poly.entity_id
_entity_poly.type
_entity_poly.pdbx_seq_one_letter_code
_entity_poly.pdbx_strand_id
1 'polypeptide(L)'
;CVFVSQSGETKDTLESLSYAKGADAQTVGVVNVVGSEISRQTSCGIHLNAGSEIGVASTKAYTSQIVALVMFALQLSHDRWSKDVRRQEILAGLHEMPHQIESSIKRIDEVTL
;
A
#
# COMPACT_ATOMS: atom_id res chain seq x y z
N CYS A 1 5.44 8.29 11.20
CA CYS A 1 4.68 8.85 10.07
C CYS A 1 4.77 7.93 8.86
N VAL A 2 3.65 7.64 8.20
CA VAL A 2 3.59 6.81 6.99
C VAL A 2 3.25 7.69 5.80
N PHE A 3 4.06 7.64 4.74
CA PHE A 3 3.92 8.45 3.53
C PHE A 3 3.57 7.53 2.36
N VAL A 4 2.39 7.73 1.77
CA VAL A 4 1.87 6.88 0.69
C VAL A 4 1.88 7.69 -0.61
N SER A 5 2.57 7.21 -1.64
CA SER A 5 2.61 7.88 -2.94
C SER A 5 2.93 6.88 -4.04
N GLN A 6 2.16 6.85 -5.13
CA GLN A 6 2.42 5.98 -6.27
C GLN A 6 3.77 6.33 -6.92
N SER A 7 3.98 7.60 -7.25
CA SER A 7 5.19 8.09 -7.92
C SER A 7 6.37 8.22 -6.96
N GLY A 8 6.08 8.50 -5.68
CA GLY A 8 7.10 8.82 -4.69
C GLY A 8 7.71 10.23 -4.87
N GLU A 9 7.08 11.08 -5.69
CA GLU A 9 7.55 12.43 -6.07
C GLU A 9 6.52 13.53 -5.74
N THR A 10 5.39 13.18 -5.12
CA THR A 10 4.32 14.14 -4.81
C THR A 10 4.83 15.22 -3.84
N LYS A 11 4.88 16.47 -4.31
CA LYS A 11 5.53 17.58 -3.61
C LYS A 11 5.02 17.80 -2.19
N ASP A 12 3.71 17.90 -1.99
CA ASP A 12 3.13 18.12 -0.65
C ASP A 12 3.44 16.97 0.32
N THR A 13 3.54 15.74 -0.19
CA THR A 13 3.95 14.56 0.58
C THR A 13 5.43 14.62 0.96
N LEU A 14 6.30 15.10 0.05
CA LEU A 14 7.72 15.32 0.31
C LEU A 14 7.96 16.43 1.33
N GLU A 15 7.20 17.52 1.25
CA GLU A 15 7.27 18.61 2.24
C GLU A 15 6.85 18.11 3.62
N SER A 16 5.78 17.31 3.69
CA SER A 16 5.33 16.66 4.93
C SER A 16 6.38 15.67 5.47
N LEU A 17 7.08 14.95 4.59
CA LEU A 17 8.17 14.05 4.96
C LEU A 17 9.35 14.82 5.56
N SER A 18 9.77 15.90 4.90
CA SER A 18 10.83 16.77 5.38
C SER A 18 10.49 17.34 6.77
N TYR A 19 9.25 17.81 6.95
CA TYR A 19 8.76 18.28 8.24
C TYR A 19 8.84 17.19 9.33
N ALA A 20 8.34 15.98 9.05
CA ALA A 20 8.37 14.88 10.01
C ALA A 20 9.80 14.46 10.38
N LYS A 21 10.73 14.47 9.41
CA LYS A 21 12.15 14.21 9.66
C LYS A 21 12.79 15.29 10.52
N GLY A 22 12.47 16.56 10.29
CA GLY A 22 12.93 17.68 11.14
C GLY A 22 12.46 17.57 12.59
N ALA A 23 11.36 16.85 12.83
CA ALA A 23 10.85 16.53 14.15
C ALA A 23 11.32 15.17 14.71
N ASP A 24 12.34 14.56 14.09
CA ASP A 24 12.92 13.25 14.49
C ASP A 24 11.90 12.09 14.54
N ALA A 25 10.82 12.19 13.75
CA ALA A 25 9.80 11.14 13.69
C ALA A 25 10.29 9.96 12.85
N GLN A 26 9.97 8.72 13.26
CA GLN A 26 10.21 7.55 12.43
C GLN A 26 9.33 7.60 11.17
N THR A 27 9.96 7.45 10.00
CA THR A 27 9.30 7.63 8.69
C THR A 27 9.28 6.33 7.88
N VAL A 28 8.11 5.99 7.34
CA VAL A 28 7.89 4.82 6.49
C VAL A 28 7.33 5.27 5.14
N GLY A 29 8.01 4.91 4.04
CA GLY A 29 7.53 5.18 2.68
C GLY A 29 6.80 3.98 2.07
N VAL A 30 5.62 4.19 1.52
CA VAL A 30 4.87 3.17 0.77
C VAL A 30 4.74 3.66 -0.67
N VAL A 31 5.56 3.10 -1.57
CA VAL A 31 5.75 3.63 -2.93
C VAL A 31 5.78 2.55 -4.00
N ASN A 32 5.43 2.91 -5.24
CA ASN A 32 5.51 1.98 -6.37
C ASN A 32 6.78 2.14 -7.23
N VAL A 33 7.46 3.29 -7.14
CA VAL A 33 8.67 3.59 -7.92
C VAL A 33 9.90 3.40 -7.05
N VAL A 34 10.76 2.45 -7.42
CA VAL A 34 12.03 2.19 -6.73
C VAL A 34 12.96 3.39 -6.91
N GLY A 35 13.57 3.82 -5.81
CA GLY A 35 14.55 4.91 -5.84
C GLY A 35 13.93 6.29 -6.03
N SER A 36 12.62 6.47 -5.89
CA SER A 36 11.98 7.79 -5.83
C SER A 36 12.47 8.63 -4.64
N GLU A 37 12.22 9.94 -4.65
CA GLU A 37 12.61 10.86 -3.58
C GLU A 37 12.06 10.43 -2.21
N ILE A 38 10.77 10.09 -2.11
CA ILE A 38 10.18 9.56 -0.86
C ILE A 38 10.91 8.29 -0.43
N SER A 39 11.17 7.34 -1.34
CA SER A 39 11.81 6.06 -1.00
C SER A 39 13.22 6.23 -0.42
N ARG A 40 13.98 7.21 -0.94
CA ARG A 40 15.35 7.50 -0.50
C ARG A 40 15.37 8.25 0.83
N GLN A 41 14.39 9.11 1.06
CA GLN A 41 14.37 9.97 2.25
C GLN A 41 13.75 9.30 3.48
N THR A 42 12.85 8.33 3.32
CA THR A 42 12.23 7.62 4.45
C THR A 42 13.19 6.65 5.14
N SER A 43 12.99 6.42 6.43
CA SER A 43 13.86 5.56 7.26
C SER A 43 13.75 4.08 6.86
N CYS A 44 12.55 3.66 6.49
CA CYS A 44 12.29 2.37 5.86
C CYS A 44 11.09 2.50 4.91
N GLY A 45 10.78 1.46 4.16
CA GLY A 45 9.65 1.51 3.25
C GLY A 45 9.19 0.17 2.72
N ILE A 46 8.06 0.21 2.02
CA ILE A 46 7.42 -0.91 1.34
C ILE A 46 7.32 -0.52 -0.13
N HIS A 47 7.98 -1.30 -0.99
CA HIS A 47 7.77 -1.22 -2.43
C HIS A 47 6.52 -2.03 -2.80
N LEU A 48 5.56 -1.39 -3.47
CA LEU A 48 4.27 -2.01 -3.80
C LEU A 48 4.39 -3.12 -4.84
N ASN A 49 5.39 -3.05 -5.71
CA ASN A 49 5.59 -3.99 -6.80
C ASN A 49 4.34 -4.19 -7.71
N ALA A 50 3.54 -3.13 -7.90
CA ALA A 50 2.37 -3.16 -8.79
C ALA A 50 2.75 -3.06 -10.29
N GLY A 51 4.05 -2.90 -10.59
CA GLY A 51 4.58 -2.59 -11.92
C GLY A 51 4.26 -1.16 -12.36
N SER A 52 4.78 -0.74 -13.52
CA SER A 52 4.60 0.62 -14.04
C SER A 52 3.12 0.95 -14.30
N GLU A 53 2.65 2.10 -13.82
CA GLU A 53 1.29 2.60 -14.04
C GLU A 53 1.36 3.80 -14.98
N ILE A 54 0.84 3.63 -16.20
CA ILE A 54 0.90 4.63 -17.28
C ILE A 54 -0.33 5.55 -17.25
N GLY A 55 -1.48 5.02 -16.81
CA GLY A 55 -2.71 5.79 -16.69
C GLY A 55 -2.61 6.88 -15.64
N VAL A 56 -3.23 8.03 -15.91
CA VAL A 56 -3.25 9.18 -14.98
C VAL A 56 -4.08 8.85 -13.73
N ALA A 57 -5.20 8.14 -13.90
CA ALA A 57 -6.00 7.65 -12.79
C ALA A 57 -5.36 6.39 -12.19
N SER A 58 -5.12 6.40 -10.88
CA SER A 58 -4.55 5.24 -10.21
C SER A 58 -5.57 4.14 -10.01
N THR A 59 -5.19 2.90 -10.33
CA THR A 59 -6.03 1.71 -10.29
C THR A 59 -5.33 0.61 -9.49
N LYS A 60 -4.28 0.04 -10.07
CA LYS A 60 -3.51 -1.04 -9.45
C LYS A 60 -2.62 -0.55 -8.32
N ALA A 61 -2.08 0.67 -8.40
CA ALA A 61 -1.26 1.17 -7.30
C ALA A 61 -2.12 1.47 -6.07
N TYR A 62 -3.33 2.01 -6.24
CA TYR A 62 -4.27 2.23 -5.14
C TYR A 62 -4.62 0.93 -4.39
N THR A 63 -5.06 -0.11 -5.10
CA THR A 63 -5.39 -1.41 -4.47
C THR A 63 -4.17 -2.06 -3.84
N SER A 64 -3.00 -1.97 -4.48
CA SER A 64 -1.74 -2.46 -3.91
C SER A 64 -1.34 -1.71 -2.63
N GLN A 65 -1.59 -0.39 -2.54
CA GLN A 65 -1.37 0.38 -1.31
C GLN A 65 -2.21 -0.13 -0.15
N ILE A 66 -3.49 -0.45 -0.40
CA ILE A 66 -4.37 -1.03 0.61
C ILE A 66 -3.80 -2.36 1.10
N VAL A 67 -3.43 -3.27 0.20
CA VAL A 67 -2.85 -4.58 0.56
C VAL A 67 -1.56 -4.40 1.37
N ALA A 68 -0.66 -3.50 0.95
CA ALA A 68 0.58 -3.20 1.66
C ALA A 68 0.31 -2.69 3.10
N LEU A 69 -0.65 -1.79 3.28
CA LEU A 69 -1.02 -1.28 4.61
C LEU A 69 -1.69 -2.34 5.48
N VAL A 70 -2.49 -3.24 4.89
CA VAL A 70 -3.07 -4.39 5.61
C VAL A 70 -1.97 -5.34 6.07
N MET A 71 -1.02 -5.69 5.21
CA MET A 71 0.12 -6.52 5.58
C MET A 71 0.98 -5.87 6.68
N PHE A 72 1.17 -4.54 6.59
CA PHE A 72 1.85 -3.78 7.63
C PHE A 72 1.10 -3.87 8.98
N ALA A 73 -0.22 -3.74 8.98
CA ALA A 73 -1.04 -3.89 10.19
C ALA A 73 -1.00 -5.33 10.76
N LEU A 74 -0.96 -6.35 9.90
CA LEU A 74 -0.79 -7.74 10.32
C LEU A 74 0.56 -7.95 11.02
N GLN A 75 1.65 -7.37 10.47
CA GLN A 75 2.97 -7.43 11.09
C GLN A 75 3.01 -6.73 12.45
N LEU A 76 2.39 -5.55 12.57
CA LEU A 76 2.31 -4.82 13.85
C LEU A 76 1.47 -5.54 14.92
N SER A 77 0.62 -6.48 14.52
CA SER A 77 -0.24 -7.24 15.45
C SER A 77 0.28 -8.65 15.75
N HIS A 78 1.45 -9.03 15.22
CA HIS A 78 1.86 -10.44 15.20
C HIS A 78 2.07 -11.08 16.57
N ASP A 79 2.54 -10.32 17.56
CA ASP A 79 2.76 -10.80 18.93
C ASP A 79 1.51 -10.72 19.82
N ARG A 80 0.35 -10.31 19.28
CA ARG A 80 -0.88 -10.17 20.06
C ARG A 80 -1.76 -11.41 19.92
N TRP A 81 -1.69 -12.30 20.90
CA TRP A 81 -2.49 -13.52 20.95
C TRP A 81 -4.00 -13.28 20.76
N SER A 82 -4.54 -12.23 21.41
CA SER A 82 -5.96 -11.87 21.30
C SER A 82 -6.42 -11.49 19.89
N LYS A 83 -5.49 -11.23 18.96
CA LYS A 83 -5.79 -10.90 17.56
C LYS A 83 -5.58 -12.05 16.60
N ASP A 84 -5.15 -13.23 17.07
CA ASP A 84 -4.72 -14.30 16.18
C ASP A 84 -5.83 -14.77 15.23
N VAL A 85 -7.03 -15.03 15.77
CA VAL A 85 -8.23 -15.38 14.96
C VAL A 85 -8.48 -14.33 13.87
N ARG A 86 -8.48 -13.04 14.23
CA ARG A 86 -8.71 -11.96 13.27
C ARG A 86 -7.60 -11.86 12.22
N ARG A 87 -6.35 -12.14 12.58
CA ARG A 87 -5.23 -12.17 11.64
C ARG A 87 -5.40 -13.30 10.63
N GLN A 88 -5.78 -14.50 11.08
CA GLN A 88 -6.04 -15.64 10.20
C GLN A 88 -7.20 -15.37 9.24
N GLU A 89 -8.29 -14.75 9.71
CA GLU A 89 -9.40 -14.31 8.86
C GLU A 89 -8.95 -13.35 7.76
N ILE A 90 -8.14 -12.34 8.11
CA ILE A 90 -7.64 -11.36 7.14
C ILE A 90 -6.69 -12.03 6.15
N LEU A 91 -5.78 -12.90 6.61
CA LEU A 91 -4.86 -13.65 5.73
C LEU A 91 -5.61 -14.54 4.74
N ALA A 92 -6.65 -15.26 5.19
CA ALA A 92 -7.52 -16.05 4.32
C ALA A 92 -8.22 -15.14 3.29
N GLY A 93 -8.73 -13.98 3.71
CA GLY A 93 -9.32 -13.00 2.81
C GLY A 93 -8.34 -12.44 1.77
N LEU A 94 -7.09 -12.16 2.16
CA LEU A 94 -6.04 -11.73 1.22
C LEU A 94 -5.69 -12.83 0.21
N HIS A 95 -5.69 -14.10 0.62
CA HIS A 95 -5.47 -15.24 -0.28
C HIS A 95 -6.59 -15.40 -1.31
N GLU A 96 -7.84 -15.16 -0.91
CA GLU A 96 -9.01 -15.30 -1.78
C GLU A 96 -9.25 -14.07 -2.68
N MET A 97 -8.72 -12.91 -2.28
CA MET A 97 -8.93 -11.63 -2.96
C MET A 97 -8.68 -11.64 -4.48
N PRO A 98 -7.63 -12.27 -5.03
CA PRO A 98 -7.41 -12.30 -6.48
C PRO A 98 -8.58 -12.93 -7.24
N HIS A 99 -9.17 -14.00 -6.70
CA HIS A 99 -10.33 -14.65 -7.31
C HIS A 99 -11.58 -13.76 -7.23
N GLN A 100 -11.79 -13.07 -6.10
CA GLN A 100 -12.89 -12.13 -5.93
C GLN A 100 -12.78 -10.93 -6.90
N ILE A 101 -11.58 -10.41 -7.11
CA ILE A 101 -11.32 -9.35 -8.09
C ILE A 101 -11.66 -9.84 -9.50
N GLU A 102 -11.17 -11.02 -9.89
CA GLU A 102 -11.45 -11.61 -11.21
C GLU A 102 -12.96 -11.79 -11.45
N SER A 103 -13.68 -12.33 -10.47
CA SER A 103 -15.13 -12.53 -10.56
C SER A 103 -15.90 -11.21 -10.67
N SER A 104 -15.45 -10.18 -9.95
CA SER A 104 -16.06 -8.84 -9.98
C SER A 104 -15.86 -8.16 -11.34
N ILE A 105 -14.68 -8.31 -11.96
CA ILE A 105 -14.39 -7.77 -13.29
C ILE A 105 -15.28 -8.44 -14.34
N LYS A 106 -15.36 -9.79 -14.35
CA LYS A 106 -16.21 -10.55 -15.29
C LYS A 106 -17.68 -10.10 -15.24
N ARG A 107 -18.19 -9.86 -14.03
CA ARG A 107 -19.59 -9.41 -13.84
C ARG A 107 -19.86 -8.02 -14.41
N ILE A 108 -18.87 -7.12 -14.41
CA ILE A 108 -19.02 -5.79 -15.01
C ILE A 108 -19.12 -5.91 -16.54
N ASP A 109 -18.33 -6.80 -17.13
CA ASP A 109 -18.35 -7.05 -18.58
C ASP A 109 -19.70 -7.62 -19.04
N GLU A 110 -20.32 -8.49 -18.24
CA GLU A 110 -21.65 -9.07 -18.50
C GLU A 110 -22.80 -8.05 -18.44
N VAL A 111 -22.66 -6.98 -17.64
CA VAL A 111 -23.71 -5.94 -17.47
C VAL A 111 -23.61 -4.83 -18.51
N THR A 112 -22.46 -4.73 -19.21
CA THR A 112 -22.18 -3.66 -20.18
C THR A 112 -22.47 -4.09 -21.63
N LEU A 113 -22.92 -5.33 -21.84
CA LEU A 113 -23.42 -5.89 -23.11
C LEU A 113 -24.94 -5.97 -23.12
#